data_AF-A0A2U0AIX3-F1
#
_entry.id   AF-A0A2U0AIX3-F1
#
_cell.length_a   1.000
_cell.length_b   1.000
_cell.length_c   1.000
_cell.angle_alpha   90.00
_cell.angle_beta   90.00
_cell.angle_gamma   90.00
#
_symmetry.space_group_name_H-M   'P 1'
#
loop_
_entity.id
_entity.type
_entity.pdbx_description
1 polymer ?
#
loop_
_entity_poly.entity_id
_entity_poly.type
_entity_poly.pdbx_seq_one_letter_code
_entity_poly.pdbx_strand_id
1 'polypeptide(L)'
;MRLFATASTGLFVLLPLQLMAGYPVAGVEPSKRPVNAPVVKQSTRDKAWYQSALTGVRQPYPRSLYFLDNQGNWYTPFTRPGMRGPYDIRQWHQ
;
A
#
# COMPACT_ATOMS: atom_id res chain seq x y z
N MET A 1 44.55 -53.27 -5.60
CA MET A 1 44.94 -51.84 -5.62
C MET A 1 44.23 -51.14 -6.76
N ARG A 2 43.39 -50.14 -6.44
CA ARG A 2 43.15 -48.87 -7.15
C ARG A 2 41.77 -48.32 -6.73
N LEU A 3 41.79 -47.57 -5.62
CA LEU A 3 40.69 -46.72 -5.19
C LEU A 3 40.62 -45.52 -6.14
N PHE A 4 39.47 -45.30 -6.77
CA PHE A 4 39.18 -44.06 -7.49
C PHE A 4 38.50 -43.09 -6.52
N ALA A 5 39.22 -42.06 -6.12
CA ALA A 5 38.68 -40.96 -5.32
C ALA A 5 37.90 -40.02 -6.24
N THR A 6 36.58 -39.95 -6.06
CA THR A 6 35.74 -38.93 -6.69
C THR A 6 35.94 -37.61 -5.96
N ALA A 7 36.65 -36.67 -6.58
CA ALA A 7 36.78 -35.31 -6.08
C ALA A 7 35.47 -34.55 -6.36
N SER A 8 34.69 -34.32 -5.30
CA SER A 8 33.51 -33.47 -5.34
C SER A 8 33.92 -32.00 -5.41
N THR A 9 33.98 -31.43 -6.62
CA THR A 9 34.16 -29.98 -6.79
C THR A 9 32.82 -29.29 -6.55
N GLY A 10 32.59 -28.84 -5.32
CA GLY A 10 31.43 -28.02 -4.97
C GLY A 10 31.58 -26.62 -5.60
N LEU A 11 30.83 -26.36 -6.67
CA LEU A 11 30.72 -25.03 -7.27
C LEU A 11 29.85 -24.16 -6.35
N PHE A 12 30.48 -23.34 -5.49
CA PHE A 12 29.78 -22.33 -4.72
C PHE A 12 29.39 -21.17 -5.64
N VAL A 13 28.13 -21.14 -6.07
CA VAL A 13 27.56 -19.99 -6.79
C VAL A 13 27.34 -18.87 -5.78
N LEU A 14 28.22 -17.87 -5.80
CA LEU A 14 27.98 -16.59 -5.14
C LEU A 14 26.85 -15.87 -5.88
N LEU A 15 25.61 -16.04 -5.43
CA LEU A 15 24.52 -15.16 -5.84
C LEU A 15 24.86 -13.75 -5.36
N PRO A 16 24.87 -12.73 -6.23
CA PRO A 16 24.96 -11.35 -5.77
C PRO A 16 23.74 -11.06 -4.90
N LEU A 17 23.97 -10.73 -3.64
CA LEU A 17 22.96 -10.19 -2.74
C LEU A 17 22.57 -8.82 -3.30
N GLN A 18 21.55 -8.78 -4.16
CA GLN A 18 21.00 -7.51 -4.63
C GLN A 18 20.41 -6.81 -3.40
N LEU A 19 21.16 -5.83 -2.88
CA LEU A 19 20.64 -4.88 -1.91
C LEU A 19 19.40 -4.25 -2.57
N MET A 20 18.19 -4.64 -2.14
CA MET A 20 16.99 -3.86 -2.43
C MET A 20 17.05 -2.58 -1.59
N ALA A 21 18.04 -1.74 -1.85
CA ALA A 21 17.95 -0.34 -1.50
C ALA A 21 16.66 0.16 -2.16
N GLY A 22 15.68 0.54 -1.34
CA GLY A 22 14.37 0.93 -1.82
C GLY A 22 14.54 1.94 -2.95
N TYR A 23 13.98 1.62 -4.12
CA TYR A 23 14.02 2.51 -5.28
C TYR A 23 13.60 3.91 -4.82
N PRO A 24 14.34 4.99 -5.15
CA PRO A 24 14.04 6.31 -4.62
C PRO A 24 12.58 6.64 -4.90
N VAL A 25 11.80 6.86 -3.84
CA VAL A 25 10.38 7.21 -3.93
C VAL A 25 10.33 8.56 -4.65
N ALA A 26 9.74 8.57 -5.84
CA ALA A 26 9.70 9.68 -6.81
C ALA A 26 10.98 9.94 -7.66
N GLY A 27 12.00 9.07 -7.60
CA GLY A 27 13.22 9.23 -8.40
C GLY A 27 14.27 10.15 -7.77
N VAL A 28 15.35 10.44 -8.51
CA VAL A 28 16.49 11.26 -8.02
C VAL A 28 16.39 12.75 -8.42
N GLU A 29 15.44 13.09 -9.29
CA GLU A 29 15.16 14.45 -9.74
C GLU A 29 13.74 14.86 -9.32
N PRO A 30 13.55 15.58 -8.20
CA PRO A 30 12.21 15.84 -7.63
C PRO A 30 11.25 16.59 -8.56
N SER A 31 11.79 17.38 -9.51
CA SER A 31 11.01 18.12 -10.49
C SER A 31 10.53 17.28 -11.67
N LYS A 32 11.03 16.04 -11.81
CA LYS A 32 10.67 15.14 -12.91
C LYS A 32 9.99 13.89 -12.41
N ARG A 33 8.88 13.54 -13.06
CA ARG A 33 8.26 12.24 -12.86
C ARG A 33 9.11 11.16 -13.57
N PRO A 34 9.46 10.05 -12.91
CA PRO A 34 10.16 8.95 -13.58
C PRO A 34 9.36 8.41 -14.77
N VAL A 35 10.05 8.11 -15.88
CA VAL A 35 9.43 7.66 -17.15
C VAL A 35 8.57 6.41 -16.94
N ASN A 36 9.05 5.47 -16.12
CA ASN A 36 8.37 4.19 -15.87
C ASN A 36 7.50 4.21 -14.61
N ALA A 37 7.20 5.40 -14.03
CA ALA A 37 6.39 5.46 -12.83
C ALA A 37 4.93 5.02 -13.12
N PRO A 38 4.37 4.08 -12.35
CA PRO A 38 3.02 3.57 -12.57
C PRO A 38 1.98 4.70 -12.44
N VAL A 39 0.99 4.68 -13.32
CA VAL A 39 -0.11 5.67 -13.34
C VAL A 39 -1.39 4.99 -12.91
N VAL A 40 -2.01 5.50 -11.84
CA VAL A 40 -3.36 5.08 -11.44
C VAL A 40 -4.36 5.73 -12.39
N LYS A 41 -5.03 4.92 -13.21
CA LYS A 41 -6.02 5.42 -14.18
C LYS A 41 -7.42 5.60 -13.58
N GLN A 42 -7.76 4.78 -12.60
CA GLN A 42 -9.09 4.75 -11.98
C GLN A 42 -8.98 4.45 -10.48
N SER A 43 -9.93 4.98 -9.72
CA SER A 43 -10.13 4.71 -8.30
C SER A 43 -11.50 4.06 -8.17
N THR A 44 -11.53 2.77 -7.85
CA THR A 44 -12.77 2.01 -7.70
C THR A 44 -13.27 2.15 -6.26
N ARG A 45 -14.54 2.48 -6.09
CA ARG A 45 -15.23 2.53 -4.80
C ARG A 45 -16.46 1.65 -4.90
N ASP A 46 -16.29 0.39 -4.51
CA ASP A 46 -17.37 -0.57 -4.51
C ASP A 46 -18.26 -0.38 -3.26
N LYS A 47 -19.32 -1.19 -3.18
CA LYS A 47 -20.24 -1.15 -2.04
C LYS A 47 -19.53 -1.38 -0.70
N ALA A 48 -18.53 -2.27 -0.67
CA ALA A 48 -17.76 -2.57 0.54
C ALA A 48 -16.96 -1.35 1.00
N TRP A 49 -16.36 -0.60 0.07
CA TRP A 49 -15.68 0.64 0.37
C TRP A 49 -16.62 1.66 1.02
N TYR A 50 -17.83 1.87 0.47
CA TYR A 50 -18.79 2.81 1.06
C TYR A 50 -19.29 2.36 2.43
N GLN A 51 -19.51 1.06 2.63
CA GLN A 51 -19.88 0.51 3.93
C GLN A 51 -18.81 0.83 4.99
N SER A 52 -17.53 0.66 4.66
CA SER A 52 -16.43 1.01 5.55
C SER A 52 -16.32 2.53 5.75
N ALA A 53 -16.35 3.31 4.66
CA ALA A 53 -16.22 4.77 4.70
C ALA A 53 -17.33 5.46 5.51
N LEU A 54 -18.51 4.85 5.59
CA LEU A 54 -19.69 5.35 6.31
C LEU A 54 -19.88 4.72 7.69
N THR A 55 -18.93 3.91 8.18
CA THR A 55 -18.96 3.36 9.54
C THR A 55 -19.25 4.44 10.58
N GLY A 56 -20.23 4.22 11.46
CA GLY A 56 -20.63 5.19 12.49
C GLY A 56 -21.42 6.40 11.99
N VAL A 57 -21.76 6.49 10.69
CA VAL A 57 -22.64 7.54 10.14
C VAL A 57 -24.06 6.98 10.01
N ARG A 58 -25.04 7.68 10.60
CA ARG A 58 -26.46 7.30 10.52
C ARG A 58 -27.12 7.96 9.33
N GLN A 59 -28.08 7.25 8.73
CA GLN A 59 -28.93 7.80 7.68
C GLN A 59 -29.95 8.80 8.24
N PRO A 60 -30.40 9.79 7.43
CA PRO A 60 -29.94 10.07 6.07
C PRO A 60 -28.51 10.62 6.06
N TYR A 61 -27.71 10.22 5.07
CA TYR A 61 -26.33 10.68 5.00
C TYR A 61 -26.29 12.19 4.72
N PRO A 62 -25.52 12.96 5.50
CA PRO A 62 -25.46 14.40 5.32
C PRO A 62 -24.79 14.73 3.98
N ARG A 63 -25.30 15.77 3.31
CA ARG A 63 -24.79 16.24 2.01
C ARG A 63 -23.31 16.63 2.03
N SER A 64 -22.78 17.00 3.20
CA SER A 64 -21.37 17.28 3.39
C SER A 64 -20.45 16.10 3.08
N LEU A 65 -20.96 14.85 3.03
CA LEU A 65 -20.16 13.66 2.69
C LEU A 65 -20.05 13.37 1.19
N TYR A 66 -20.60 14.20 0.31
CA TYR A 66 -20.48 14.01 -1.15
C TYR A 66 -19.03 14.08 -1.65
N PHE A 67 -18.09 14.58 -0.84
CA PHE A 67 -16.67 14.52 -1.18
C PHE A 67 -16.15 13.07 -1.31
N LEU A 68 -16.80 12.09 -0.68
CA LEU A 68 -16.43 10.67 -0.79
C LEU A 68 -16.44 10.19 -2.26
N ASP A 69 -17.28 10.80 -3.10
CA ASP A 69 -17.39 10.47 -4.53
C ASP A 69 -16.26 11.10 -5.36
N ASN A 70 -15.65 12.19 -4.87
CA ASN A 70 -14.70 13.00 -5.63
C ASN A 70 -13.26 12.89 -5.13
N GLN A 71 -13.02 12.41 -3.90
CA GLN A 71 -11.71 12.39 -3.25
C GLN A 71 -10.65 11.46 -3.87
N GLY A 72 -10.93 10.76 -4.98
CA GLY A 72 -10.03 9.75 -5.53
C GLY A 72 -9.56 8.72 -4.49
N ASN A 73 -8.27 8.38 -4.56
CA ASN A 73 -7.55 7.53 -3.59
C ASN A 73 -6.73 8.36 -2.59
N TRP A 74 -7.03 9.65 -2.42
CA TRP A 74 -6.30 10.50 -1.48
C TRP A 74 -6.51 10.02 -0.04
N TYR A 75 -5.45 10.13 0.77
CA TYR A 75 -5.55 9.86 2.20
C TYR A 75 -6.50 10.86 2.85
N THR A 76 -7.46 10.37 3.63
CA THR A 76 -8.37 11.20 4.41
C THR A 76 -8.58 10.57 5.78
N PRO A 77 -8.63 11.37 6.86
CA PRO A 77 -8.99 10.88 8.19
C PRO A 77 -10.46 10.42 8.27
N PHE A 78 -11.29 10.70 7.26
CA PHE A 78 -12.70 10.27 7.25
C PHE A 78 -12.91 8.81 6.86
N THR A 79 -11.99 8.19 6.13
CA THR A 79 -12.10 6.80 5.66
C THR A 79 -11.02 5.90 6.26
N ARG A 80 -10.38 6.38 7.33
CA ARG A 80 -9.32 5.68 8.05
C ARG A 80 -9.63 5.71 9.56
N PRO A 81 -9.23 4.67 10.31
CA PRO A 81 -9.30 4.72 11.77
C PRO A 81 -8.51 5.91 12.31
N GLY A 82 -9.11 6.67 13.23
CA GLY A 82 -8.46 7.74 13.95
C GLY A 82 -7.72 7.26 15.19
N MET A 83 -7.72 8.07 16.25
CA MET A 83 -7.20 7.71 17.57
C MET A 83 -8.12 6.69 18.27
N ARG A 84 -7.55 5.82 19.11
CA ARG A 84 -8.29 4.85 19.93
C ARG A 84 -8.95 5.51 21.15
N GLY A 85 -9.79 4.75 21.85
CA GLY A 85 -10.35 5.13 23.15
C GLY A 85 -11.44 6.20 23.00
N PRO A 86 -11.45 7.27 23.82
CA PRO A 86 -12.53 8.27 23.82
C PRO A 86 -12.65 9.05 22.49
N TYR A 87 -11.64 8.96 21.62
CA TYR A 87 -11.61 9.61 20.32
C TYR A 87 -12.03 8.69 19.16
N ASP A 88 -12.30 7.40 19.43
CA ASP A 88 -12.86 6.48 18.43
C ASP A 88 -14.38 6.64 18.32
N ILE A 89 -14.83 7.87 18.04
CA ILE A 89 -16.25 8.25 18.01
C ILE A 89 -17.07 7.53 16.93
N ARG A 90 -16.39 6.83 16.02
CA ARG A 90 -16.98 6.06 14.92
C ARG A 90 -16.74 4.55 15.07
N GLN A 91 -16.15 4.09 16.18
CA GLN A 91 -15.94 2.68 16.50
C GLN A 91 -15.14 1.90 15.43
N TRP A 92 -14.09 2.51 14.89
CA TRP A 92 -13.23 1.88 13.88
C TRP A 92 -12.25 0.84 14.44
N HIS A 93 -12.00 0.82 15.75
CA HIS A 93 -11.00 -0.05 16.39
C HIS A 93 -11.60 -1.22 17.18
N GLN A 94 -12.87 -1.57 16.96
CA GLN A 94 -13.53 -2.71 17.62
C GLN A 94 -13.01 -4.06 17.16
#